data_AF-A0A0D0E785-F1
#
_entry.id   AF-A0A0D0E785-F1
#
_cell.length_a   1.000
_cell.length_b   1.000
_cell.length_c   1.000
_cell.angle_alpha   90.00
_cell.angle_beta   90.00
_cell.angle_gamma   90.00
#
_symmetry.space_group_name_H-M   'P 1'
#
loop_
_entity.id
_entity.type
_entity.pdbx_description
1 polymer ?
#
loop_
_entity_poly.entity_id
_entity_poly.type
_entity_poly.pdbx_seq_one_letter_code
_entity_poly.pdbx_strand_id
1 'polypeptide(L)'
;MPISVTHASYISRFTHSTQKTAPDPLAIYEDYCFAGQPPSPFIMLAKRILSVTANSASCEHLFSTFSATLTKLQNRLGTSTLQSLAELKMHIRDQQLQKG
;
A
#
# COMPACT_ATOMS: atom_id res chain seq x y z
N MET A 1 -12.07 -3.10 40.77
CA MET A 1 -10.61 -2.87 40.91
C MET A 1 -10.04 -4.08 41.63
N PRO A 2 -9.12 -4.84 41.01
CA PRO A 2 -7.85 -4.32 40.52
C PRO A 2 -7.54 -4.68 39.06
N ILE A 3 -7.13 -3.67 38.28
CA ILE A 3 -6.59 -3.77 36.92
C ILE A 3 -5.09 -3.53 37.07
N SER A 4 -4.22 -4.55 37.06
CA SER A 4 -2.76 -4.29 37.10
C SER A 4 -1.81 -5.41 36.65
N VAL A 5 -2.23 -6.54 36.09
CA VAL A 5 -1.24 -7.60 35.74
C VAL A 5 -1.29 -8.13 34.30
N THR A 6 -2.31 -7.78 33.50
CA THR A 6 -2.50 -8.38 32.16
C THR A 6 -1.87 -7.58 31.00
N HIS A 7 -1.06 -6.55 31.27
CA HIS A 7 -0.38 -5.78 30.21
C HIS A 7 1.05 -6.25 29.93
N ALA A 8 1.72 -6.91 30.88
CA ALA A 8 3.11 -7.35 30.71
C ALA A 8 3.23 -8.59 29.79
N SER A 9 2.19 -9.43 29.74
CA SER A 9 2.19 -10.65 28.92
C SER A 9 1.92 -10.40 27.43
N TYR A 10 1.37 -9.23 27.07
CA TYR A 10 1.06 -8.90 25.68
C TYR A 10 2.30 -8.50 24.88
N ILE A 11 3.29 -7.87 25.53
CA ILE A 11 4.52 -7.39 24.89
C ILE A 11 5.47 -8.56 24.55
N SER A 12 5.31 -9.71 25.21
CA SER A 12 6.27 -10.82 25.13
C SER A 12 6.08 -11.77 23.94
N ARG A 13 5.12 -11.52 23.02
CA ARG A 13 4.96 -12.33 21.79
C ARG A 13 5.68 -11.77 20.56
N PHE A 14 6.33 -10.60 20.65
CA PHE A 14 6.89 -9.93 19.46
C PHE A 14 8.33 -10.34 19.10
N THR A 15 8.86 -11.44 19.64
CA THR A 15 10.24 -11.86 19.38
C THR A 15 10.31 -13.30 18.89
N HIS A 16 9.74 -13.58 17.73
CA HIS A 16 10.15 -14.73 16.91
C HIS A 16 9.82 -14.48 15.43
N SER A 17 10.76 -13.90 14.68
CA SER A 17 11.32 -14.56 13.49
C SER A 17 12.43 -13.70 12.88
N THR A 18 13.59 -14.31 12.74
CA THR A 18 14.72 -13.83 11.98
C THR A 18 14.45 -14.03 10.48
N GLN A 19 14.03 -12.97 9.79
CA GLN A 19 14.31 -12.76 8.37
C GLN A 19 14.70 -11.29 8.15
N LYS A 20 15.74 -11.06 7.34
CA LYS A 20 16.34 -9.73 7.02
C LYS A 20 15.44 -8.88 6.10
N THR A 21 14.13 -8.93 6.28
CA THR A 21 13.18 -8.14 5.50
C THR A 21 12.42 -7.29 6.49
N ALA A 22 12.48 -5.96 6.33
CA ALA A 22 11.70 -5.07 7.19
C ALA A 22 10.22 -5.52 7.12
N PRO A 23 9.55 -5.71 8.27
CA PRO A 23 8.16 -6.13 8.27
C PRO A 23 7.33 -5.10 7.51
N ASP A 24 6.40 -5.56 6.67
CA ASP A 24 5.47 -4.66 5.97
C ASP A 24 4.72 -3.83 7.02
N PRO A 25 4.88 -2.49 7.00
CA PRO A 25 4.27 -1.64 8.01
C PRO A 25 2.74 -1.69 7.96
N LEU A 26 2.12 -2.09 6.85
CA LEU A 26 0.67 -2.28 6.75
C LEU A 26 0.20 -3.57 7.43
N ALA A 27 0.97 -4.66 7.30
CA ALA A 27 0.66 -5.95 7.90
C ALA A 27 0.60 -5.88 9.44
N ILE A 28 1.43 -5.03 10.06
CA ILE A 28 1.44 -4.81 11.51
C ILE A 28 0.09 -4.30 12.02
N TYR A 29 -0.63 -3.50 11.22
CA TYR A 29 -1.93 -2.95 11.64
C TYR A 29 -3.08 -3.96 11.54
N GLU A 30 -2.89 -5.08 10.83
CA GLU A 30 -3.89 -6.15 10.77
C GLU A 30 -4.01 -6.88 12.11
N ASP A 31 -2.92 -6.99 12.87
CA ASP A 31 -2.92 -7.60 14.22
C ASP A 31 -3.72 -6.78 15.25
N TYR A 32 -4.00 -5.50 14.95
CA TYR A 32 -4.81 -4.62 15.80
C TYR A 32 -6.29 -4.60 15.37
N CYS A 33 -6.67 -5.33 14.32
CA CYS A 33 -8.05 -5.51 13.92
C CYS A 33 -8.68 -6.70 14.69
N PHE A 34 -9.82 -6.46 15.35
CA PHE A 34 -10.56 -7.51 16.06
C PHE A 34 -11.62 -8.13 15.15
N ALA A 35 -11.69 -9.46 15.12
CA ALA A 35 -12.66 -10.19 14.30
C ALA A 35 -14.10 -9.77 14.62
N GLY A 36 -14.86 -9.37 13.61
CA GLY A 36 -16.26 -8.95 13.74
C GLY A 36 -16.46 -7.47 14.12
N GLN A 37 -15.38 -6.70 14.36
CA GLN A 37 -15.48 -5.26 14.53
C GLN A 37 -14.88 -4.50 13.35
N PRO A 38 -15.47 -3.36 12.94
CA PRO A 38 -14.85 -2.51 11.94
C PRO A 38 -13.50 -1.98 12.47
N PRO A 39 -12.49 -1.81 11.59
CA PRO A 39 -11.21 -1.25 11.98
C PRO A 39 -11.40 0.14 12.58
N SER A 40 -10.66 0.44 13.64
CA SER A 40 -10.79 1.73 14.30
C SER A 40 -10.43 2.87 13.32
N PRO A 41 -11.04 4.06 13.45
CA PRO A 41 -10.70 5.20 12.60
C PRO A 41 -9.20 5.54 12.60
N PHE A 42 -8.52 5.29 13.73
CA PHE A 42 -7.08 5.44 13.86
C PHE A 42 -6.30 4.45 12.99
N ILE A 43 -6.67 3.16 13.03
CA ILE A 43 -6.06 2.13 12.19
C ILE A 43 -6.29 2.43 10.70
N MET A 44 -7.50 2.86 10.34
CA MET A 44 -7.81 3.26 8.95
C MET A 44 -6.94 4.44 8.49
N LEU A 45 -6.76 5.45 9.35
CA LEU A 45 -5.91 6.60 9.04
C LEU A 45 -4.44 6.19 8.89
N ALA A 46 -3.91 5.38 9.82
CA ALA A 46 -2.54 4.90 9.78
C ALA A 46 -2.28 4.09 8.50
N LYS A 47 -3.16 3.15 8.14
CA LYS A 47 -3.06 2.38 6.89
C LYS A 47 -3.10 3.28 5.66
N ARG A 48 -3.97 4.31 5.63
CA ARG A 48 -4.02 5.27 4.51
C ARG A 48 -2.70 6.05 4.37
N ILE A 49 -2.18 6.59 5.46
CA ILE A 49 -0.91 7.36 5.43
C ILE A 49 0.24 6.47 4.94
N LEU A 50 0.32 5.24 5.43
CA LEU A 50 1.38 4.30 5.07
C LEU A 50 1.22 3.72 3.65
N SER A 51 0.00 3.66 3.13
CA SER A 51 -0.26 3.24 1.75
C SER A 51 0.14 4.30 0.71
N VAL A 52 0.30 5.55 1.11
CA VAL A 52 0.73 6.62 0.21
C VAL A 52 2.25 6.54 0.09
N THR A 53 2.74 6.27 -1.11
CA THR A 53 4.17 6.31 -1.41
C THR A 53 4.64 7.77 -1.44
N ALA A 54 5.20 8.25 -0.32
CA ALA A 54 5.80 9.58 -0.21
C ALA A 54 7.20 9.62 -0.87
N ASN A 55 7.24 9.35 -2.17
CA ASN A 55 8.46 9.08 -2.90
C ASN A 55 8.36 9.78 -4.26
N SER A 56 9.11 10.87 -4.43
CA SER A 56 9.20 11.60 -5.69
C SER A 56 9.68 10.71 -6.84
N ALA A 57 10.59 9.77 -6.58
CA ALA A 57 11.06 8.81 -7.58
C ALA A 57 9.98 7.83 -8.06
N SER A 58 8.94 7.55 -7.26
CA SER A 58 7.75 6.80 -7.72
C SER A 58 6.97 7.62 -8.74
N CYS A 59 6.78 8.91 -8.49
CA CYS A 59 6.18 9.83 -9.46
C CYS A 59 7.05 9.96 -10.71
N GLU A 60 8.38 10.04 -10.59
CA GLU A 60 9.29 10.06 -11.74
C GLU A 60 9.24 8.75 -12.55
N HIS A 61 9.18 7.60 -11.89
CA HIS A 61 9.05 6.31 -12.56
C HIS A 61 7.71 6.19 -13.28
N LEU A 62 6.61 6.61 -12.65
CA LEU A 62 5.29 6.65 -13.28
C LEU A 62 5.30 7.62 -14.47
N PHE A 63 5.86 8.81 -14.30
CA PHE A 63 5.98 9.81 -15.36
C PHE A 63 6.82 9.27 -16.52
N SER A 64 7.95 8.62 -16.26
CA SER A 64 8.76 7.96 -17.28
C SER A 64 7.97 6.88 -18.04
N THR A 65 7.27 6.01 -17.31
CA THR A 65 6.46 4.90 -17.87
C THR A 65 5.31 5.40 -18.76
N PHE A 66 4.70 6.54 -18.38
CA PHE A 66 3.54 7.12 -19.06
C PHE A 66 3.88 8.33 -19.93
N SER A 67 5.14 8.77 -19.98
CA SER A 67 5.59 9.96 -20.73
C SER A 67 5.22 9.86 -22.22
N ALA A 68 5.38 8.68 -22.82
CA ALA A 68 5.00 8.42 -24.20
C ALA A 68 3.49 8.55 -24.43
N THR A 69 2.68 8.13 -23.45
CA THR A 69 1.22 8.30 -23.45
C THR A 69 0.84 9.77 -23.32
N LEU A 70 1.49 10.50 -22.41
CA LEU A 70 1.24 11.91 -22.12
C LEU A 70 1.72 12.89 -23.20
N THR A 71 2.82 12.64 -23.89
CA THR A 71 3.41 13.67 -24.78
C THR A 71 3.32 13.32 -26.27
N LYS A 72 3.50 12.05 -26.66
CA LYS A 72 3.44 11.63 -28.06
C LYS A 72 2.06 11.16 -28.47
N LEU A 73 1.43 10.34 -27.62
CA LEU A 73 0.10 9.81 -27.91
C LEU A 73 -0.98 10.84 -27.60
N GLN A 74 -0.84 11.71 -26.61
CA GLN A 74 -1.85 12.75 -26.32
C GLN A 74 -2.06 13.74 -27.45
N ASN A 75 -1.00 14.06 -28.20
CA ASN A 75 -1.09 14.90 -29.39
C ASN A 75 -1.71 14.18 -30.61
N ARG A 76 -1.96 12.86 -30.51
CA ARG A 76 -2.47 12.00 -31.60
C ARG A 76 -3.79 11.30 -31.28
N LEU A 77 -4.06 11.07 -29.99
CA LEU A 77 -5.18 10.33 -29.43
C LEU A 77 -5.88 11.24 -28.43
N GLY A 78 -7.21 11.25 -28.45
CA GLY A 78 -8.01 12.00 -27.49
C GLY A 78 -7.76 11.54 -26.04
N THR A 79 -8.08 12.41 -25.09
CA THR A 79 -7.85 12.19 -23.66
C THR A 79 -8.52 10.92 -23.12
N SER A 80 -9.70 10.57 -23.62
CA SER A 80 -10.42 9.36 -23.24
C SER A 80 -9.66 8.08 -23.59
N THR A 81 -9.14 7.98 -24.82
CA THR A 81 -8.38 6.80 -25.28
C THR A 81 -7.09 6.62 -24.48
N LEU A 82 -6.45 7.72 -24.09
CA LEU A 82 -5.23 7.67 -23.28
C LEU A 82 -5.49 7.21 -21.85
N GLN A 83 -6.60 7.66 -21.26
CA GLN A 83 -7.01 7.23 -19.93
C GLN A 83 -7.24 5.72 -19.93
N SER A 84 -8.01 5.20 -20.89
CA SER A 84 -8.23 3.75 -21.02
C SER A 84 -6.92 2.98 -21.23
N LEU A 85 -5.98 3.54 -21.98
CA LEU A 85 -4.66 2.91 -22.19
C LEU A 85 -3.79 2.94 -20.93
N ALA A 86 -3.85 4.01 -20.14
CA ALA A 86 -3.15 4.12 -18.87
C ALA A 86 -3.72 3.14 -17.84
N GLU A 87 -5.05 3.06 -17.73
CA GLU A 87 -5.77 2.10 -16.87
C GLU A 87 -5.41 0.66 -17.24
N LEU A 88 -5.45 0.31 -18.53
CA LEU A 88 -5.07 -1.03 -19.01
C LEU A 88 -3.62 -1.37 -18.69
N LYS A 89 -2.68 -0.45 -18.92
CA LYS A 89 -1.27 -0.64 -18.57
C LYS A 89 -1.07 -0.83 -17.07
N MET A 90 -1.78 -0.05 -16.25
CA MET A 90 -1.70 -0.14 -14.80
C MET A 90 -2.27 -1.48 -14.31
N HIS A 91 -3.39 -1.93 -14.87
CA HIS A 91 -4.00 -3.21 -14.54
C HIS A 91 -3.10 -4.39 -14.89
N ILE A 92 -2.48 -4.39 -16.09
CA ILE A 92 -1.53 -5.44 -16.48
C ILE A 92 -0.35 -5.48 -15.51
N ARG A 93 0.20 -4.30 -15.13
CA ARG A 93 1.30 -4.22 -14.16
C ARG A 93 0.91 -4.79 -12.80
N ASP A 94 -0.28 -4.48 -12.31
CA ASP A 94 -0.81 -4.99 -11.05
C ASP A 94 -0.95 -6.52 -11.08
N GLN A 95 -1.47 -7.08 -12.18
CA GLN A 95 -1.55 -8.53 -12.36
C GLN A 95 -0.18 -9.23 -12.41
N GLN A 96 0.85 -8.58 -12.97
CA GLN A 96 2.21 -9.12 -12.98
C GLN A 96 2.83 -9.12 -11.59
N LEU A 97 2.57 -8.07 -10.78
CA LEU A 97 3.02 -7.98 -9.38
C LEU A 97 2.32 -8.98 -8.48
N GLN A 98 1.07 -9.36 -8.76
CA GLN A 98 0.33 -10.38 -8.00
C GLN A 98 0.75 -11.82 -8.34
N LYS A 99 1.40 -12.05 -9.48
CA LYS A 99 1.83 -13.38 -9.95
C LYS A 99 3.26 -13.74 -9.55
N GLY A 100 4.08 -12.78 -9.13
CA GLY A 100 5.44 -12.96 -8.64
C GLY A 100 5.49 -12.92 -7.12
#